data_AF-A0A699UN08-F1
#
_entry.id   AF-A0A699UN08-F1
#
_cell.length_a   1.000
_cell.length_b   1.000
_cell.length_c   1.000
_cell.angle_alpha   90.00
_cell.angle_beta   90.00
_cell.angle_gamma   90.00
#
_symmetry.space_group_name_H-M   'P 1'
#
loop_
_entity.id
_entity.type
_entity.pdbx_description
1 polymer ?
#
loop_
_entity_poly.entity_id
_entity_poly.type
_entity_poly.pdbx_seq_one_letter_code
_entity_poly.pdbx_strand_id
1 'polypeptide(L)'
;YVDAVMTIPKGVLFPMCGMNLAFDRTLIGPAMYFGLMGDGQPIGRYDDMWAGWCVKVICDHLGLGIKTGLPYIWHSKASNPFVNLKKEYKGIFWQEEMIPFFQDAILPKECITVQSCYKELSKQVKDKLGKIDPYFVKLAD
;
A
#
# COMPACT_ATOMS: atom_id res chain seq x y z
N TYR A 1 2.57 25.45 -8.66
CA TYR A 1 2.21 25.87 -7.29
C TYR A 1 1.76 24.64 -6.53
N VAL A 2 2.34 24.38 -5.36
CA VAL A 2 1.88 23.33 -4.45
C VAL A 2 1.43 24.03 -3.18
N ASP A 3 0.15 24.38 -3.11
CA ASP A 3 -0.37 25.21 -2.03
C ASP A 3 -0.64 24.41 -0.73
N ALA A 4 -0.53 23.08 -0.77
CA ALA A 4 -0.54 22.24 0.43
C ALA A 4 0.40 21.03 0.27
N VAL A 5 1.38 20.95 1.16
CA VAL A 5 2.18 19.74 1.41
C VAL A 5 2.02 19.41 2.88
N MET A 6 1.36 18.28 3.17
CA MET A 6 1.11 17.81 4.52
C MET A 6 1.98 16.59 4.81
N THR A 7 2.65 16.58 5.95
CA THR A 7 3.29 15.38 6.46
C THR A 7 2.23 14.43 6.99
N ILE A 8 2.30 13.17 6.60
CA ILE A 8 1.40 12.13 7.09
C ILE A 8 1.89 11.71 8.48
N PRO A 9 1.07 11.83 9.54
CA PRO A 9 1.50 11.49 10.90
C PRO A 9 1.94 10.04 11.02
N LYS A 10 2.84 9.76 11.97
CA LYS A 10 3.28 8.38 12.29
C LYS A 10 2.07 7.53 12.71
N GLY A 11 1.97 6.30 12.21
CA GLY A 11 0.88 5.37 12.49
C GLY A 11 -0.43 5.64 11.74
N VAL A 12 -0.47 6.66 10.87
CA VAL A 12 -1.67 7.01 10.09
C VAL A 12 -1.54 6.51 8.66
N LEU A 13 -2.43 5.58 8.26
CA LEU A 13 -2.53 5.14 6.87
C LEU A 13 -3.08 6.27 5.98
N PHE A 14 -2.81 6.18 4.69
CA PHE A 14 -3.23 7.20 3.73
C PHE A 14 -3.59 6.57 2.38
N PRO A 15 -4.45 7.21 1.59
CA PRO A 15 -4.69 6.82 0.21
C PRO A 15 -3.50 7.28 -0.66
N MET A 16 -2.68 6.35 -1.12
CA MET A 16 -1.61 6.63 -2.08
C MET A 16 -2.15 6.49 -3.51
N CYS A 17 -1.75 7.39 -4.40
CA CYS A 17 -2.07 7.31 -5.82
C CYS A 17 -0.81 7.03 -6.64
N GLY A 18 -0.78 5.90 -7.36
CA GLY A 18 0.38 5.50 -8.16
C GLY A 18 0.68 6.41 -9.36
N MET A 19 -0.27 7.25 -9.81
CA MET A 19 -0.10 8.13 -10.97
C MET A 19 0.70 9.40 -10.68
N ASN A 20 0.78 9.82 -9.42
CA ASN A 20 1.43 11.06 -9.01
C ASN A 20 2.25 10.83 -7.74
N LEU A 21 3.29 10.01 -7.90
CA LEU A 21 4.20 9.62 -6.84
C LEU A 21 5.63 10.07 -7.17
N ALA A 22 6.33 10.58 -6.16
CA ALA A 22 7.77 10.80 -6.20
C ALA A 22 8.39 10.20 -4.94
N PHE A 23 9.53 9.54 -5.08
CA PHE A 23 10.23 8.92 -3.97
C PHE A 23 11.74 8.86 -4.25
N ASP A 24 12.53 8.84 -3.18
CA ASP A 24 13.97 8.57 -3.29
C ASP A 24 14.19 7.06 -3.51
N ARG A 25 14.64 6.72 -4.72
CA ARG A 25 14.89 5.33 -5.13
C ARG A 25 15.90 4.63 -4.24
N THR A 26 16.93 5.33 -3.78
CA THR A 26 17.97 4.74 -2.93
C THR A 26 17.46 4.50 -1.52
N LEU A 27 16.57 5.36 -1.05
CA LEU A 27 16.03 5.32 0.29
C LEU A 27 14.90 4.31 0.46
N ILE A 28 13.92 4.29 -0.44
CA ILE A 28 12.66 3.52 -0.27
C ILE A 28 12.27 2.71 -1.51
N GLY A 29 13.06 2.75 -2.57
CA GLY A 29 12.76 2.08 -3.84
C GLY A 29 12.38 0.59 -3.72
N PRO A 30 13.07 -0.23 -2.89
CA PRO A 30 12.68 -1.63 -2.70
C PRO A 30 11.29 -1.83 -2.09
N ALA A 31 10.71 -0.82 -1.43
CA ALA A 31 9.36 -0.87 -0.90
C ALA A 31 8.29 -0.37 -1.88
N MET A 32 8.65 0.21 -3.03
CA MET A 32 7.67 0.62 -4.06
C MET A 32 7.23 -0.59 -4.88
N TYR A 33 6.62 -1.57 -4.22
CA TYR A 33 6.09 -2.77 -4.84
C TYR A 33 4.56 -2.77 -4.76
N PHE A 34 3.93 -2.72 -5.93
CA PHE A 34 2.48 -2.78 -6.07
C PHE A 34 2.00 -4.23 -5.96
N GLY A 35 0.70 -4.42 -5.76
CA GLY A 35 0.08 -5.75 -5.81
C GLY A 35 0.37 -6.46 -7.14
N LEU A 36 0.13 -7.77 -7.19
CA LEU A 36 0.22 -8.48 -8.45
C LEU A 36 -0.85 -7.92 -9.40
N MET A 37 -0.42 -7.35 -10.51
CA MET A 37 -1.27 -6.74 -11.52
C MET A 37 -1.37 -7.62 -12.76
N GLY A 38 -2.44 -7.45 -13.52
CA GLY A 38 -2.67 -8.19 -14.77
C GLY A 38 -4.04 -8.86 -14.81
N ASP A 39 -4.31 -9.56 -15.90
CA ASP A 39 -5.59 -10.25 -16.08
C ASP A 39 -5.80 -11.33 -15.00
N GLY A 40 -7.02 -11.38 -14.47
CA GLY A 40 -7.39 -12.27 -13.37
C GLY A 40 -6.82 -11.91 -11.99
N GLN A 41 -6.06 -10.82 -11.82
CA GLN A 41 -5.59 -10.41 -10.50
C GLN A 41 -6.68 -9.67 -9.70
N PRO A 42 -6.98 -10.10 -8.47
CA PRO A 42 -8.14 -9.64 -7.71
C PRO A 42 -7.97 -8.28 -7.02
N ILE A 43 -6.75 -7.78 -6.84
CA ILE A 43 -6.50 -6.55 -6.07
C ILE A 43 -7.03 -5.29 -6.78
N GLY A 44 -7.08 -5.31 -8.11
CA GLY A 44 -7.69 -4.27 -8.91
C GLY A 44 -7.15 -2.88 -8.57
N ARG A 45 -8.03 -1.98 -8.12
CA ARG A 45 -7.72 -0.57 -7.82
C ARG A 45 -7.17 -0.31 -6.41
N TYR A 46 -6.93 -1.34 -5.62
CA TYR A 46 -6.42 -1.22 -4.26
C TYR A 46 -4.92 -1.49 -4.16
N ASP A 47 -4.25 -1.67 -5.29
CA ASP A 47 -2.83 -1.96 -5.37
C ASP A 47 -1.95 -0.78 -4.95
N ASP A 48 -2.37 0.44 -5.27
CA ASP A 48 -1.69 1.67 -4.87
C ASP A 48 -1.86 1.94 -3.37
N MET A 49 -3.06 1.73 -2.82
CA MET A 49 -3.29 1.74 -1.38
C MET A 49 -2.43 0.70 -0.67
N TRP A 50 -2.38 -0.54 -1.17
CA TRP A 50 -1.52 -1.60 -0.65
C TRP A 50 -0.04 -1.17 -0.62
N ALA A 51 0.50 -0.72 -1.76
CA ALA A 51 1.88 -0.26 -1.84
C ALA A 51 2.13 0.90 -0.85
N GLY A 52 1.20 1.86 -0.79
CA GLY A 52 1.28 3.00 0.11
C GLY A 52 1.34 2.59 1.58
N TRP A 53 0.58 1.58 1.98
CA TRP A 53 0.52 1.11 3.37
C TRP A 53 1.75 0.29 3.75
N CYS A 54 2.25 -0.57 2.85
CA CYS A 54 3.54 -1.24 3.05
C CYS A 54 4.66 -0.22 3.27
N VAL A 55 4.71 0.79 2.41
CA VAL A 55 5.68 1.88 2.50
C VAL A 55 5.51 2.67 3.78
N LYS A 56 4.26 2.94 4.19
CA LYS A 56 3.97 3.68 5.41
C LYS A 56 4.54 2.98 6.64
N VAL A 57 4.26 1.69 6.80
CA VAL A 57 4.76 0.89 7.94
C VAL A 57 6.30 0.90 7.98
N ILE A 58 6.94 0.72 6.82
CA ILE A 58 8.40 0.69 6.72
C ILE A 58 9.02 2.06 7.00
N CYS A 59 8.46 3.14 6.43
CA CYS A 59 8.91 4.50 6.68
C CYS A 59 8.78 4.86 8.17
N ASP A 60 7.66 4.52 8.81
CA ASP A 60 7.44 4.81 10.22
C ASP A 60 8.40 4.06 11.15
N HIS A 61 8.76 2.84 10.77
CA HIS A 61 9.77 2.04 11.46
C HIS A 61 11.18 2.62 11.31
N LEU A 62 11.55 3.03 10.10
CA LEU A 62 12.87 3.59 9.79
C LEU A 62 13.01 5.09 10.12
N GLY A 63 11.95 5.73 10.61
CA GLY A 63 11.95 7.16 10.94
C GLY A 63 11.93 8.08 9.72
N LEU A 64 11.39 7.60 8.60
CA LEU A 64 11.27 8.34 7.34
C LEU A 64 9.89 8.99 7.21
N GLY A 65 9.85 10.16 6.58
CA GLY A 65 8.62 10.92 6.39
C GLY A 65 7.96 10.65 5.04
N ILE A 66 6.62 10.65 5.02
CA ILE A 66 5.81 10.68 3.80
C ILE A 66 5.04 11.99 3.78
N LYS A 67 4.95 12.60 2.59
CA LYS A 67 4.20 13.82 2.35
C LYS A 67 3.11 13.56 1.32
N THR A 68 1.95 14.16 1.55
CA THR A 68 0.84 14.20 0.59
C THR A 68 0.51 15.64 0.25
N GLY A 69 -0.20 15.85 -0.84
CA GLY A 69 -0.61 17.16 -1.31
C GLY A 69 -1.93 17.10 -2.07
N LEU A 70 -2.35 18.23 -2.60
CA LEU A 70 -3.56 18.30 -3.40
C LEU A 70 -3.41 17.50 -4.70
N PRO A 71 -4.51 16.90 -5.20
CA PRO A 71 -4.51 16.27 -6.52
C PRO A 71 -4.22 17.33 -7.59
N TYR A 72 -3.23 17.05 -8.45
CA TYR A 72 -2.83 17.97 -9.53
C TYR A 72 -3.56 17.72 -10.84
N ILE A 73 -4.17 16.55 -10.99
CA ILE A 73 -4.78 16.10 -12.24
C ILE A 73 -6.24 15.80 -11.98
N TRP A 74 -7.11 16.41 -12.80
CA TRP A 74 -8.49 16.01 -12.89
C TRP A 74 -8.61 14.80 -13.83
N HIS A 75 -8.87 13.62 -13.26
CA HIS A 75 -9.07 12.40 -14.04
C HIS A 75 -10.57 12.11 -14.17
N SER A 76 -11.17 12.48 -15.31
CA SER A 76 -12.57 12.19 -15.59
C SER A 76 -12.73 10.73 -16.01
N LYS A 77 -13.46 9.93 -15.22
CA LYS A 77 -13.65 8.51 -15.48
C LYS A 77 -14.65 8.29 -16.63
N ALA A 78 -14.21 7.60 -17.68
CA ALA A 78 -15.07 7.07 -18.74
C ALA A 78 -15.29 5.56 -18.55
N SER A 79 -15.87 5.13 -17.43
CA SER A 79 -16.09 3.70 -17.15
C SER A 79 -17.44 3.42 -16.49
N ASN A 80 -17.96 2.20 -16.66
CA ASN A 80 -19.22 1.78 -16.09
C ASN A 80 -19.09 1.51 -14.56
N PRO A 81 -19.87 2.21 -13.70
CA PRO A 81 -19.79 2.05 -12.25
C PRO A 81 -20.03 0.62 -11.74
N PHE A 82 -21.00 -0.10 -12.32
CA PHE A 82 -21.35 -1.46 -11.89
C PHE A 82 -20.28 -2.49 -12.28
N VAL A 83 -19.62 -2.30 -13.42
CA VAL A 83 -18.47 -3.13 -13.82
C VAL A 83 -17.30 -2.91 -12.86
N ASN A 84 -17.05 -1.66 -12.45
CA ASN A 84 -16.02 -1.35 -11.48
C ASN A 84 -16.32 -1.96 -10.11
N LEU A 85 -17.56 -1.83 -9.62
CA LEU A 85 -17.98 -2.42 -8.35
C LEU A 85 -17.72 -3.93 -8.31
N LYS A 86 -18.06 -4.65 -9.40
CA LYS A 86 -17.78 -6.09 -9.52
C LYS A 86 -16.30 -6.42 -9.56
N LYS A 87 -15.42 -5.51 -9.98
CA LYS A 87 -13.96 -5.71 -9.95
C LYS A 87 -13.38 -5.34 -8.58
N GLU A 88 -14.01 -4.39 -7.89
CA GLU A 88 -13.54 -3.83 -6.61
C GLU A 88 -14.09 -4.56 -5.38
N TYR A 89 -15.10 -5.43 -5.54
CA TYR A 89 -15.81 -6.04 -4.42
C TYR A 89 -14.90 -6.75 -3.41
N LYS A 90 -13.88 -7.48 -3.89
CA LYS A 90 -12.93 -8.18 -3.00
C LYS A 90 -12.13 -7.19 -2.18
N GLY A 91 -11.66 -6.12 -2.79
CA GLY A 91 -10.87 -5.10 -2.10
C GLY A 91 -11.68 -4.33 -1.05
N ILE A 92 -12.99 -4.15 -1.25
CA ILE A 92 -13.87 -3.61 -0.20
C ILE A 92 -13.87 -4.54 1.01
N PHE A 93 -14.07 -5.85 0.81
CA PHE A 93 -14.06 -6.83 1.89
C PHE A 93 -12.68 -6.96 2.56
N TRP A 94 -11.60 -7.01 1.78
CA TRP A 94 -10.26 -7.16 2.30
C TRP A 94 -9.81 -5.97 3.14
N GLN A 95 -10.30 -4.77 2.88
CA GLN A 95 -9.92 -3.58 3.65
C GLN A 95 -10.32 -3.68 5.13
N GLU A 96 -11.40 -4.39 5.46
CA GLU A 96 -11.82 -4.62 6.85
C GLU A 96 -10.74 -5.35 7.66
N GLU A 97 -9.92 -6.18 7.00
CA GLU A 97 -8.84 -6.92 7.62
C GLU A 97 -7.46 -6.28 7.38
N MET A 98 -7.26 -5.71 6.19
CA MET A 98 -5.99 -5.06 5.82
C MET A 98 -5.71 -3.80 6.63
N ILE A 99 -6.73 -2.96 6.87
CA ILE A 99 -6.54 -1.70 7.60
C ILE A 99 -6.06 -1.97 9.04
N PRO A 100 -6.75 -2.81 9.85
CA PRO A 100 -6.25 -3.19 11.17
C PRO A 100 -4.88 -3.86 11.10
N PHE A 101 -4.65 -4.75 10.12
CA PHE A 101 -3.36 -5.41 9.93
C PHE A 101 -2.21 -4.39 9.79
N PHE A 102 -2.36 -3.38 8.93
CA PHE A 102 -1.31 -2.38 8.71
C PHE A 102 -1.19 -1.38 9.88
N GLN A 103 -2.28 -1.08 10.58
CA GLN A 103 -2.25 -0.26 11.80
C GLN A 103 -1.50 -0.95 12.95
N ASP A 104 -1.65 -2.27 13.07
CA ASP A 104 -1.04 -3.09 14.13
C ASP A 104 0.30 -3.73 13.70
N ALA A 105 0.77 -3.49 12.47
CA ALA A 105 2.02 -4.05 11.98
C ALA A 105 3.21 -3.46 12.76
N ILE A 106 3.93 -4.33 13.46
CA ILE A 106 5.15 -3.97 14.18
C ILE A 106 6.31 -4.72 13.55
N LEU A 107 7.35 -3.99 13.14
CA LEU A 107 8.58 -4.55 12.60
C LEU A 107 9.64 -4.66 13.72
N PRO A 108 10.44 -5.75 13.75
CA PRO A 108 11.54 -5.91 14.70
C PRO A 108 12.58 -4.79 14.55
N LYS A 109 13.17 -4.35 15.66
CA LYS A 109 14.17 -3.26 15.68
C LYS A 109 15.42 -3.58 14.87
N GLU A 110 15.69 -4.86 14.66
CA GLU A 110 16.79 -5.40 13.89
C GLU A 110 16.59 -5.20 12.38
N CYS A 111 15.35 -4.94 11.93
CA CYS A 111 15.05 -4.58 10.55
C CYS A 111 15.46 -3.12 10.29
N ILE A 112 16.74 -2.88 10.00
CA ILE A 112 17.30 -1.53 9.78
C ILE A 112 17.39 -1.13 8.31
N THR A 113 17.06 -2.04 7.38
CA THR A 113 17.02 -1.77 5.94
C THR A 113 15.61 -1.93 5.40
N VAL A 114 15.28 -1.25 4.30
CA VAL A 114 13.98 -1.38 3.63
C VAL A 114 13.73 -2.82 3.21
N GLN A 115 14.74 -3.51 2.67
CA GLN A 115 14.65 -4.90 2.24
C GLN A 115 14.35 -5.84 3.41
N SER A 116 15.03 -5.66 4.56
CA SER A 116 14.74 -6.47 5.76
C SER A 116 13.33 -6.20 6.28
N CYS A 117 12.91 -4.94 6.30
CA CYS A 117 11.55 -4.55 6.70
C CYS A 117 10.49 -5.18 5.80
N TYR A 118 10.69 -5.10 4.48
CA TYR A 118 9.73 -5.63 3.51
C TYR A 118 9.64 -7.15 3.57
N LYS A 119 10.77 -7.85 3.71
CA LYS A 119 10.78 -9.30 3.90
C LYS A 119 10.03 -9.72 5.16
N GLU A 120 10.22 -8.99 6.26
CA GLU A 120 9.52 -9.26 7.51
C GLU A 120 8.01 -8.98 7.38
N LEU A 121 7.65 -7.85 6.79
CA LEU A 121 6.26 -7.54 6.49
C LEU A 121 5.62 -8.62 5.60
N SER A 122 6.35 -9.15 4.62
CA SER A 122 5.88 -10.23 3.74
C SER A 122 5.53 -11.50 4.54
N LYS A 123 6.33 -11.88 5.54
CA LYS A 123 6.01 -13.01 6.42
C LYS A 123 4.72 -12.75 7.21
N GLN A 124 4.54 -11.53 7.73
CA GLN A 124 3.34 -11.15 8.45
C GLN A 124 2.10 -11.16 7.54
N VAL A 125 2.23 -10.69 6.29
CA VAL A 125 1.16 -10.78 5.27
C VAL A 125 0.79 -12.24 5.02
N LYS A 126 1.78 -13.12 4.82
CA LYS A 126 1.55 -14.54 4.57
C LYS A 126 0.82 -15.23 5.72
N ASP A 127 1.20 -14.95 6.96
CA ASP A 127 0.56 -15.54 8.15
C ASP A 127 -0.82 -14.94 8.45
N LYS A 128 -0.97 -13.61 8.39
CA LYS A 128 -2.22 -12.95 8.79
C LYS A 128 -3.21 -12.85 7.63
N LEU A 129 -2.81 -12.25 6.52
CA LEU A 129 -3.70 -12.00 5.38
C LEU A 129 -3.84 -13.22 4.46
N GLY A 130 -2.87 -14.14 4.46
CA GLY A 130 -2.96 -15.40 3.71
C GLY A 130 -4.16 -16.28 4.11
N LYS A 131 -4.70 -16.08 5.31
CA LYS A 131 -5.92 -16.75 5.80
C LYS A 131 -7.21 -16.19 5.18
N ILE A 132 -7.15 -14.99 4.60
CA ILE A 132 -8.30 -14.27 4.02
C ILE A 132 -8.51 -14.66 2.57
N ASP A 133 -7.45 -14.64 1.76
CA ASP A 133 -7.49 -15.04 0.35
C ASP A 133 -6.11 -15.57 -0.11
N PRO A 134 -6.05 -16.65 -0.91
CA PRO A 134 -4.82 -17.20 -1.46
C PRO A 134 -3.96 -16.19 -2.24
N TYR A 135 -4.57 -15.12 -2.75
CA TYR A 135 -3.86 -14.01 -3.37
C TYR A 135 -2.74 -13.46 -2.47
N PHE A 136 -2.98 -13.30 -1.16
CA PHE A 136 -1.97 -12.76 -0.25
C PHE A 136 -0.83 -13.73 0.02
N VAL A 137 -1.06 -15.04 -0.08
CA VAL A 137 0.00 -16.04 0.00
C VAL A 137 0.94 -15.88 -1.19
N LYS A 138 0.37 -15.78 -2.40
CA LYS A 138 1.14 -15.58 -3.64
C LYS A 138 1.84 -14.23 -3.68
N LEU A 139 1.19 -13.19 -3.16
CA LEU A 139 1.77 -11.84 -3.11
C LEU A 139 2.95 -11.75 -2.14
N ALA A 140 2.97 -12.60 -1.11
CA ALA A 140 4.01 -12.62 -0.08
C ALA A 140 5.23 -13.51 -0.40
N ASP A 141 5.17 -14.29 -1.48
CA ASP A 141 6.29 -15.11 -1.96
C ASP A 141 7.35 -14.26 -2.68
#